data_AF-A0A2H6EUN2-F1
#
_entry.id   AF-A0A2H6EUN2-F1
#
_cell.length_a   1.000
_cell.length_b   1.000
_cell.length_c   1.000
_cell.angle_alpha   90.00
_cell.angle_beta   90.00
_cell.angle_gamma   90.00
#
_symmetry.space_group_name_H-M   'P 1'
#
loop_
_entity.id
_entity.type
_entity.pdbx_description
1 polymer ?
#
loop_
_entity_poly.entity_id
_entity_poly.type
_entity_poly.pdbx_seq_one_letter_code
_entity_poly.pdbx_strand_id
1 'polypeptide(L)'
;MGFEIIQEKRPSYSIFAMVVITILSLALLGMGVLFAYLLISGKGNNYMLGTLMALEFLVAGIEVLLYARYFIPFREVSEDRKEELLW
;
A
#
# COMPACT_ATOMS: atom_id res chain seq x y z
N MET A 1 2.12 -14.98 -27.50
CA MET A 1 1.43 -14.22 -26.43
C MET A 1 1.63 -12.73 -26.66
N GLY A 2 0.57 -12.03 -27.08
CA GLY A 2 0.57 -10.58 -27.24
C GLY A 2 -0.45 -9.98 -26.28
N PHE A 3 -0.04 -9.01 -25.49
CA PHE A 3 -0.94 -8.22 -24.66
C PHE A 3 -1.40 -7.01 -25.47
N GLU A 4 -2.71 -6.88 -25.68
CA GLU A 4 -3.29 -5.70 -26.32
C GLU A 4 -3.61 -4.66 -25.23
N ILE A 5 -2.97 -3.48 -25.31
CA ILE A 5 -3.15 -2.41 -24.32
C ILE A 5 -4.40 -1.62 -24.75
N ILE A 6 -5.53 -1.85 -24.07
CA ILE A 6 -6.82 -1.24 -24.41
C ILE A 6 -6.82 0.25 -24.06
N GLN A 7 -6.33 0.61 -22.87
CA GLN A 7 -6.15 1.99 -22.43
C GLN A 7 -5.01 2.12 -21.42
N GLU A 8 -4.16 3.14 -21.59
CA GLU A 8 -3.17 3.54 -20.60
C GLU A 8 -3.66 4.83 -19.93
N LYS A 9 -4.29 4.70 -18.76
CA LYS A 9 -4.70 5.88 -17.99
C LYS A 9 -3.47 6.44 -17.29
N ARG A 10 -2.95 7.56 -17.79
CA ARG A 10 -1.78 8.22 -17.20
C ARG A 10 -2.06 8.52 -15.72
N PRO A 11 -1.13 8.18 -14.80
CA PRO A 11 -1.28 8.49 -13.39
C PRO A 11 -1.41 10.00 -13.23
N SER A 12 -2.45 10.43 -12.49
CA SER A 12 -2.58 11.83 -12.10
C SER A 12 -1.71 12.02 -10.87
N TYR A 13 -0.47 12.45 -11.10
CA TYR A 13 0.46 12.82 -10.04
C TYR A 13 -0.12 14.01 -9.26
N SER A 14 -0.79 13.71 -8.15
CA SER A 14 -1.36 14.72 -7.26
C SER A 14 -0.34 15.07 -6.19
N ILE A 15 0.07 16.34 -6.15
CA ILE A 15 0.94 16.89 -5.09
C ILE A 15 0.32 16.60 -3.72
N PHE A 16 -1.00 16.72 -3.61
CA PHE A 16 -1.73 16.41 -2.39
C PHE A 16 -1.55 14.94 -1.97
N ALA A 17 -1.70 13.99 -2.90
CA ALA A 17 -1.49 12.58 -2.61
C ALA A 17 -0.04 12.28 -2.19
N MET A 18 0.94 12.95 -2.80
CA MET A 18 2.35 12.80 -2.43
C MET A 18 2.60 13.26 -0.98
N VAL A 19 2.06 14.42 -0.59
CA VAL A 19 2.17 14.95 0.78
C VAL A 19 1.50 14.01 1.78
N VAL A 20 0.28 13.55 1.47
CA VAL A 20 -0.45 12.61 2.34
C VAL A 20 0.33 11.32 2.55
N ILE A 21 0.82 10.71 1.46
CA ILE A 21 1.63 9.47 1.54
C ILE A 21 2.86 9.70 2.41
N THR A 22 3.60 10.80 2.18
CA THR A 22 4.81 11.12 2.95
C THR A 22 4.54 11.25 4.45
N ILE A 23 3.42 11.90 4.82
CA ILE A 23 3.00 12.03 6.22
C ILE A 23 2.64 10.66 6.80
N LEU A 24 1.93 9.82 6.05
CA LEU A 24 1.60 8.46 6.49
C LEU A 24 2.86 7.60 6.67
N SER A 25 3.83 7.68 5.77
CA SER A 25 5.10 6.94 5.91
C SER A 25 5.87 7.38 7.16
N LEU A 26 5.93 8.69 7.44
CA LEU A 26 6.55 9.23 8.65
C LEU A 26 5.82 8.75 9.92
N ALA A 27 4.50 8.71 9.89
CA ALA A 27 3.69 8.20 10.99
C ALA A 27 3.94 6.71 11.23
N LEU A 28 4.03 5.89 10.17
CA LEU A 28 4.38 4.46 10.26
C LEU A 28 5.76 4.26 10.86
N LEU A 29 6.75 5.05 10.43
CA LEU A 29 8.09 4.99 11.02
C LEU A 29 8.05 5.31 12.52
N GLY A 30 7.32 6.37 12.90
CA GLY A 30 7.15 6.75 14.30
C GLY A 30 6.45 5.68 15.14
N MET A 31 5.38 5.08 14.61
CA MET A 31 4.67 3.98 15.25
C MET A 31 5.56 2.75 15.42
N GLY A 32 6.32 2.37 14.39
CA GLY A 32 7.25 1.24 14.45
C GLY A 32 8.36 1.43 15.48
N VAL A 33 8.90 2.65 15.59
CA VAL A 33 9.88 2.99 16.66
C VAL A 33 9.23 2.90 18.04
N LEU A 34 8.01 3.41 18.20
CA LEU A 34 7.26 3.31 19.45
C LEU A 34 6.97 1.85 19.82
N PHE A 35 6.56 1.04 18.84
CA PHE A 35 6.31 -0.38 19.01
C PHE A 35 7.57 -1.10 19.49
N ALA A 36 8.71 -0.90 18.80
CA ALA A 36 9.99 -1.47 19.17
C ALA A 36 10.42 -1.03 20.58
N TYR A 37 10.26 0.26 20.92
CA TYR A 37 10.55 0.77 22.25
C TYR A 37 9.71 0.09 23.33
N LEU A 38 8.40 -0.01 23.12
CA LEU A 38 7.47 -0.63 24.07
C LEU A 38 7.75 -2.11 24.27
N LEU A 39 8.13 -2.81 23.19
CA LEU A 39 8.49 -4.22 23.21
C LEU A 39 9.81 -4.45 23.97
N ILE A 40 10.87 -3.69 23.64
CA ILE A 40 12.20 -3.85 24.23
C ILE A 40 12.22 -3.40 25.69
N SER A 41 11.54 -2.30 26.02
CA SER A 41 11.51 -1.76 27.39
C SER A 41 10.63 -2.58 28.34
N GLY A 42 9.84 -3.53 27.83
CA GLY A 42 8.87 -4.28 28.62
C GLY A 42 7.71 -3.44 29.17
N LYS A 43 7.58 -2.18 28.74
CA LYS A 43 6.48 -1.29 29.15
C LYS A 43 5.22 -1.51 28.33
N GLY A 44 5.31 -2.20 27.20
CA GLY A 44 4.19 -2.57 26.35
C GLY A 44 3.43 -3.79 26.88
N ASN A 45 2.13 -3.65 27.16
CA ASN A 45 1.28 -4.83 27.36
C ASN A 45 0.82 -5.41 25.99
N ASN A 46 0.44 -6.70 25.97
CA ASN A 46 0.09 -7.41 24.74
C ASN A 46 -1.09 -6.77 23.98
N TYR A 47 -2.08 -6.24 24.69
CA TYR A 47 -3.22 -5.58 24.07
C TYR A 47 -2.81 -4.28 23.35
N MET A 48 -1.95 -3.49 23.98
CA MET A 48 -1.42 -2.24 23.42
C MET A 48 -0.52 -2.51 22.23
N LEU A 49 0.40 -3.47 22.33
CA LEU A 49 1.27 -3.89 21.23
C LEU A 49 0.44 -4.44 20.05
N GLY A 50 -0.55 -5.30 20.32
CA GLY A 50 -1.44 -5.82 19.28
C GLY A 50 -2.26 -4.73 18.60
N THR A 51 -2.78 -3.76 19.37
CA THR A 51 -3.53 -2.62 18.81
C THR A 51 -2.63 -1.74 17.95
N LEU A 52 -1.41 -1.44 18.42
CA LEU A 52 -0.44 -0.63 17.68
C LEU A 52 -0.04 -1.32 16.36
N MET A 53 0.23 -2.61 16.41
CA MET A 53 0.55 -3.41 15.21
C MET A 53 -0.62 -3.44 14.21
N ALA A 54 -1.86 -3.61 14.67
CA ALA A 54 -3.03 -3.58 13.79
C ALA A 54 -3.21 -2.21 13.13
N LEU A 55 -2.97 -1.12 13.85
CA LEU A 55 -3.00 0.24 13.31
C LEU A 55 -1.91 0.46 12.25
N GLU A 56 -0.69 -0.03 12.49
CA GLU A 56 0.40 0.03 11.51
C GLU A 56 0.00 -0.66 10.21
N PHE A 57 -0.54 -1.88 10.26
CA PHE A 57 -0.99 -2.59 9.05
C PHE A 57 -2.15 -1.88 8.34
N LEU A 58 -3.09 -1.30 9.09
CA LEU A 58 -4.19 -0.54 8.51
C LEU A 58 -3.66 0.69 7.75
N VAL A 59 -2.78 1.46 8.37
CA VAL A 59 -2.19 2.66 7.76
C VAL A 59 -1.34 2.28 6.54
N ALA A 60 -0.53 1.23 6.64
CA ALA A 60 0.26 0.72 5.51
C ALA A 60 -0.64 0.28 4.35
N GLY A 61 -1.76 -0.39 4.63
CA GLY A 61 -2.73 -0.77 3.61
C GLY A 61 -3.35 0.43 2.89
N ILE A 62 -3.72 1.47 3.63
CA ILE A 62 -4.23 2.74 3.07
C ILE A 62 -3.16 3.40 2.18
N GLU A 63 -1.91 3.43 2.64
CA GLU A 63 -0.80 4.03 1.90
C GLU A 63 -0.54 3.31 0.58
N VAL A 64 -0.54 1.97 0.59
CA VAL A 64 -0.41 1.16 -0.63
C VAL A 64 -1.56 1.43 -1.61
N LEU A 65 -2.80 1.51 -1.12
CA LEU A 65 -3.97 1.81 -1.96
C LEU A 65 -3.88 3.21 -2.59
N LEU A 66 -3.47 4.22 -1.81
CA LEU A 66 -3.26 5.58 -2.31
C LEU A 66 -2.13 5.61 -3.33
N TYR A 67 -1.01 4.96 -3.04
CA TYR A 67 0.12 4.89 -3.96
C TYR A 67 -0.28 4.22 -5.29
N ALA A 68 -0.94 3.07 -5.22
CA ALA A 68 -1.42 2.34 -6.39
C ALA A 68 -2.40 3.18 -7.23
N ARG A 69 -3.29 3.94 -6.59
CA ARG A 69 -4.28 4.76 -7.28
C ARG A 69 -3.67 5.97 -7.99
N TYR A 70 -2.67 6.62 -7.40
CA TYR A 70 -2.17 7.90 -7.89
C TYR A 70 -0.85 7.81 -8.66
N PHE A 71 -0.03 6.79 -8.41
CA PHE A 71 1.33 6.71 -8.93
C PHE A 71 1.58 5.49 -9.83
N ILE A 72 0.80 4.42 -9.69
CA ILE A 72 0.90 3.26 -10.59
C ILE A 72 -0.02 3.51 -11.80
N PRO A 73 0.52 3.51 -13.04
CA PRO A 73 -0.33 3.54 -14.23
C PRO A 73 -1.20 2.29 -14.24
N PHE A 74 -2.53 2.48 -14.18
CA PHE A 74 -3.46 1.39 -14.40
C PHE A 74 -3.40 1.04 -15.89
N ARG A 75 -2.80 -0.11 -16.20
CA ARG A 75 -2.88 -0.71 -17.53
C ARG A 75 -4.01 -1.73 -17.50
N GLU A 76 -5.10 -1.39 -18.17
CA GLU A 76 -6.14 -2.36 -18.46
C GLU A 76 -5.63 -3.20 -19.62
N VAL A 77 -5.20 -4.42 -19.30
CA VAL A 77 -4.67 -5.37 -20.27
C VAL A 77 -5.71 -6.46 -20.42
N SER A 78 -6.29 -6.60 -21.61
CA SER A 78 -6.96 -7.85 -21.96
C SER A 78 -5.87 -8.85 -22.29
N GLU A 79 -5.69 -9.83 -21.41
CA GLU A 79 -4.97 -11.04 -21.80
C GLU A 79 -5.82 -11.72 -22.88
N ASP A 80 -5.36 -11.63 -24.13
CA ASP A 80 -5.99 -12.29 -25.27
C ASP A 80 -5.78 -13.80 -25.09
N ARG A 81 -6.65 -14.45 -24.30
CA ARG A 81 -6.77 -15.92 -24.21
C ARG A 81 -7.36 -16.45 -25.51
N LYS A 82 -6.64 -16.26 -26.62
CA LYS A 82 -6.90 -16.93 -27.91
C LYS A 82 -6.52 -18.41 -27.89
N GLU A 83 -5.83 -18.86 -26.85
CA GLU A 83 -5.64 -20.27 -26.59
C GLU A 83 -6.74 -20.70 -25.62
N GLU A 84 -7.77 -21.32 -26.22
CA GLU A 84 -8.82 -22.05 -25.54
C GLU A 84 -8.22 -22.85 -24.38
N LEU A 85 -8.82 -22.71 -23.21
CA LEU A 85 -8.65 -23.63 -22.09
C LEU A 85 -9.04 -25.03 -22.59
N LEU A 86 -8.07 -25.76 -23.13
CA LEU A 86 -8.13 -27.22 -23.19
C LEU A 86 -8.04 -27.68 -21.73
N TRP A 87 -9.20 -27.98 -21.17
CA TRP A 87 -9.33 -29.09 -20.22
C TRP A 87 -8.55 -30.32 -20.68
#